data_AF-A0A7V7BFI2-F1
#
_entry.id   AF-A0A7V7BFI2-F1
#
_cell.length_a   1.000
_cell.length_b   1.000
_cell.length_c   1.000
_cell.angle_alpha   90.00
_cell.angle_beta   90.00
_cell.angle_gamma   90.00
#
_symmetry.space_group_name_H-M   'P 1'
#
loop_
_entity.id
_entity.type
_entity.pdbx_description
1 polymer ?
#
loop_
_entity_poly.entity_id
_entity_poly.type
_entity_poly.pdbx_seq_one_letter_code
_entity_poly.pdbx_strand_id
1 'polypeptide(L)'
;MKSPWAKIKEKIKKLRPCPLGPVTKDKVDLKLWGLNLTVSRETTSDVPAELTVVIPRAECRTGSEEKGHEVILSSITVVIAPRHPTEHGTTAPPPPGPG
;
A
#
# COMPACT_ATOMS: atom_id res chain seq x y z
N MET A 1 -40.91 -26.98 -10.40
CA MET A 1 -39.81 -26.49 -11.28
C MET A 1 -38.87 -25.61 -10.46
N LYS A 2 -37.56 -25.87 -10.44
CA LYS A 2 -36.60 -25.08 -9.64
C LYS A 2 -36.34 -23.72 -10.32
N SER A 3 -36.52 -22.64 -9.56
CA SER A 3 -36.34 -21.24 -10.01
C SER A 3 -34.98 -21.04 -10.72
N PRO A 4 -34.93 -20.31 -11.85
CA PRO A 4 -33.69 -19.96 -12.55
C PRO A 4 -32.65 -19.32 -11.62
N TRP A 5 -33.11 -18.52 -10.67
CA TRP A 5 -32.28 -17.83 -9.67
C TRP A 5 -31.57 -18.78 -8.71
N ALA A 6 -32.16 -19.95 -8.41
CA ALA A 6 -31.52 -20.96 -7.58
C ALA A 6 -30.34 -21.63 -8.30
N LYS A 7 -30.44 -21.82 -9.63
CA LYS A 7 -29.36 -22.39 -10.45
C LYS A 7 -28.17 -21.45 -10.55
N ILE A 8 -28.43 -20.14 -10.64
CA ILE A 8 -27.38 -19.11 -10.71
C ILE A 8 -26.62 -19.03 -9.38
N LYS A 9 -27.32 -19.01 -8.24
CA LYS A 9 -26.69 -19.06 -6.90
C LYS A 9 -25.85 -20.31 -6.70
N GLU A 10 -26.34 -21.47 -7.12
CA GLU A 10 -25.58 -22.74 -7.11
C GLU A 10 -24.31 -22.66 -7.96
N LYS A 11 -24.38 -22.03 -9.14
CA LYS A 11 -23.22 -21.84 -10.03
C LYS A 11 -22.17 -20.94 -9.40
N ILE A 12 -22.58 -19.83 -8.78
CA ILE A 12 -21.67 -18.91 -8.08
C ILE A 12 -21.03 -19.59 -6.87
N LYS A 13 -21.79 -20.41 -6.13
CA LYS A 13 -21.27 -21.20 -5.00
C LYS A 13 -20.31 -22.31 -5.42
N LYS A 14 -20.43 -22.81 -6.66
CA LYS A 14 -19.54 -23.80 -7.29
C LYS A 14 -18.33 -23.19 -7.98
N LEU A 15 -18.29 -21.86 -8.17
CA LEU A 15 -17.05 -21.17 -8.49
C LEU A 15 -16.16 -21.29 -7.26
N ARG A 16 -15.20 -22.22 -7.33
CA ARG A 16 -14.14 -22.34 -6.34
C ARG A 16 -13.48 -20.96 -6.20
N PRO A 17 -13.21 -20.45 -4.98
CA PRO A 17 -12.25 -19.37 -4.85
C PRO A 17 -10.95 -19.82 -5.53
N CYS A 18 -10.32 -18.92 -6.28
CA CYS A 18 -9.06 -19.21 -6.96
C CYS A 18 -8.09 -19.92 -5.99
N PRO A 19 -7.32 -20.93 -6.44
CA PRO A 19 -6.40 -21.66 -5.57
C PRO A 19 -5.20 -20.81 -5.09
N LEU A 20 -5.12 -19.57 -5.56
CA LEU A 20 -4.20 -18.57 -5.06
C LEU A 20 -4.73 -18.11 -3.70
N GLY A 21 -3.92 -18.25 -2.65
CA GLY A 21 -4.26 -17.94 -1.26
C GLY A 21 -4.74 -16.49 -1.03
N PRO A 22 -4.81 -16.03 0.23
CA PRO A 22 -5.26 -14.67 0.53
C PRO A 22 -4.48 -13.65 -0.31
N VAL A 23 -5.23 -12.79 -1.01
CA VAL A 23 -4.67 -11.77 -1.89
C VAL A 23 -4.56 -10.47 -1.12
N THR A 24 -3.34 -9.96 -1.02
CA THR A 24 -3.04 -8.64 -0.45
C THR A 24 -3.15 -7.60 -1.55
N LYS A 25 -3.82 -6.48 -1.24
CA LYS A 25 -4.00 -5.35 -2.15
C LYS A 25 -3.50 -4.07 -1.47
N ASP A 26 -2.47 -3.48 -2.05
CA ASP A 26 -1.92 -2.19 -1.64
C ASP A 26 -2.36 -1.12 -2.64
N LYS A 27 -2.73 0.07 -2.17
CA LYS A 27 -3.05 1.20 -3.03
C LYS A 27 -2.58 2.51 -2.40
N VAL A 28 -1.90 3.34 -3.20
CA VAL A 28 -1.60 4.73 -2.88
C VAL A 28 -2.13 5.61 -4.01
N ASP A 29 -2.86 6.64 -3.63
CA ASP A 29 -3.29 7.72 -4.51
C ASP A 29 -2.67 9.02 -4.02
N LEU A 30 -1.90 9.68 -4.88
CA LEU A 30 -1.16 10.90 -4.59
C LEU A 30 -1.53 11.99 -5.60
N LYS A 31 -2.03 13.12 -5.10
CA LYS A 31 -2.40 14.28 -5.91
C LYS A 31 -1.54 15.47 -5.50
N LEU A 32 -0.72 15.95 -6.42
CA LEU A 32 0.11 17.14 -6.28
C LEU A 32 -0.21 18.13 -7.41
N TRP A 33 0.33 19.33 -7.33
CA TRP A 33 0.14 20.36 -8.36
C TRP A 33 0.59 19.85 -9.74
N GLY A 34 -0.39 19.60 -10.62
CA GLY A 34 -0.13 19.11 -11.97
C GLY A 34 0.23 17.62 -12.07
N LEU A 35 0.21 16.87 -10.97
CA LEU A 35 0.55 15.45 -10.96
C LEU A 35 -0.48 14.61 -10.20
N ASN A 36 -1.03 13.60 -10.86
CA ASN A 36 -1.81 12.54 -10.24
C ASN A 36 -1.07 11.22 -10.40
N LEU A 37 -0.72 10.59 -9.28
CA LEU A 37 0.00 9.32 -9.25
C LEU A 37 -0.84 8.29 -8.48
N THR A 38 -1.14 7.17 -9.11
CA THR A 38 -1.78 6.03 -8.47
C THR A 38 -0.85 4.83 -8.58
N VAL A 39 -0.60 4.18 -7.45
CA VAL A 39 0.17 2.95 -7.34
C VAL A 39 -0.74 1.90 -6.75
N SER A 40 -0.88 0.76 -7.43
CA SER A 40 -1.61 -0.39 -6.92
C SER A 40 -0.76 -1.66 -7.04
N ARG A 41 -0.84 -2.50 -6.03
CA ARG A 41 -0.23 -3.83 -6.02
C ARG A 41 -1.27 -4.85 -5.61
N GLU A 42 -1.31 -5.96 -6.32
CA GLU A 42 -2.09 -7.13 -5.98
C GLU A 42 -1.12 -8.33 -5.93
N THR A 43 -1.04 -9.00 -4.79
CA THR A 43 -0.07 -10.06 -4.57
C THR A 43 -0.63 -11.18 -3.71
N THR A 44 -0.11 -12.39 -3.92
CA THR A 44 -0.38 -13.56 -3.07
C THR A 44 0.80 -13.85 -2.13
N SER A 45 1.79 -12.95 -2.08
CA SER A 45 2.91 -13.06 -1.16
C SER A 45 2.42 -12.87 0.26
N ASP A 46 2.84 -13.78 1.13
CA ASP A 46 2.63 -13.77 2.57
C ASP A 46 3.61 -12.86 3.32
N VAL A 47 4.66 -12.38 2.62
CA VAL A 47 5.63 -11.43 3.17
C VAL A 47 4.96 -10.06 3.37
N PRO A 48 4.83 -9.59 4.62
CA PRO A 48 4.32 -8.25 4.89
C PRO A 48 5.21 -7.22 4.23
N ALA A 49 4.62 -6.27 3.50
CA ALA A 49 5.34 -5.23 2.79
C ALA A 49 4.88 -3.84 3.23
N GLU A 50 5.69 -2.85 2.91
CA GLU A 50 5.39 -1.44 3.03
C GLU A 50 5.53 -0.79 1.64
N LEU A 51 4.55 0.06 1.30
CA LEU A 51 4.57 0.89 0.11
C LEU A 51 4.85 2.33 0.54
N THR A 52 5.98 2.87 0.11
CA THR A 52 6.45 4.21 0.45
C THR A 52 6.54 5.06 -0.82
N VAL A 53 6.06 6.29 -0.74
CA VAL A 53 6.22 7.29 -1.80
C VAL A 53 6.95 8.50 -1.22
N VAL A 54 8.09 8.84 -1.82
CA VAL A 54 8.95 9.96 -1.41
C VAL A 54 9.00 10.98 -2.54
N ILE A 55 8.93 12.27 -2.19
CA ILE A 55 9.13 13.39 -3.12
C ILE A 55 10.40 14.12 -2.65
N PRO A 56 11.60 13.74 -3.14
CA PRO A 56 12.85 14.21 -2.55
C PRO A 56 13.11 15.71 -2.72
N ARG A 57 12.55 16.34 -3.77
CA ARG A 57 12.82 17.75 -4.05
C ARG A 57 11.63 18.45 -4.68
N ALA A 58 10.91 19.18 -3.84
CA ALA A 58 9.91 20.16 -4.21
C ALA A 58 10.48 21.57 -4.01
N GLU A 59 10.56 22.37 -5.08
CA GLU A 59 10.95 23.78 -5.00
C GLU A 59 9.70 24.64 -5.17
N CYS A 60 9.52 25.62 -4.29
CA CYS A 60 8.51 26.66 -4.47
C CYS A 60 9.22 27.95 -4.84
N ARG A 61 8.97 28.45 -6.05
CA ARG A 61 9.46 29.74 -6.51
C ARG A 61 8.31 30.73 -6.43
N THR A 62 8.51 31.79 -5.67
CA THR A 62 7.56 32.91 -5.62
C THR A 62 8.10 34.00 -6.53
N GLY A 63 7.39 34.29 -7.63
CA GLY A 63 7.68 35.43 -8.49
C GLY A 63 7.18 36.76 -7.90
N SER A 64 7.48 37.88 -8.57
CA SER A 64 6.75 39.14 -8.36
C SER A 64 5.27 38.95 -8.71
N GLU A 65 4.39 39.87 -8.31
CA GLU A 65 2.92 39.74 -8.48
C GLU A 65 2.47 39.37 -9.91
N GLU A 66 3.27 39.67 -10.94
CA GLU A 66 3.01 39.32 -12.34
C GLU A 66 3.47 37.90 -12.75
N LYS A 67 4.44 37.29 -12.05
CA LYS A 67 5.05 35.99 -12.41
C LYS A 67 4.40 34.78 -11.73
N GLY A 68 3.57 34.99 -10.71
CA GLY A 68 2.86 33.94 -10.00
C GLY A 68 3.73 33.03 -9.14
N HIS A 69 3.09 32.04 -8.50
CA HIS A 69 3.74 30.99 -7.72
C HIS A 69 3.97 29.75 -8.60
N GLU A 70 5.22 29.27 -8.64
CA GLU A 70 5.62 28.07 -9.37
C GLU A 70 6.06 26.98 -8.38
N VAL A 71 5.54 25.76 -8.55
CA VAL A 71 6.00 24.59 -7.79
C VAL A 71 6.65 23.60 -8.74
N ILE A 72 7.93 23.32 -8.51
CA ILE A 72 8.73 22.39 -9.31
C ILE A 72 8.94 21.12 -8.50
N LEU A 73 8.41 20.01 -9.02
CA LEU A 73 8.61 18.66 -8.47
C LEU A 73 9.62 17.95 -9.37
N SER A 74 10.85 17.79 -8.89
CA SER A 74 11.96 17.31 -9.75
C SER A 74 12.22 15.80 -9.64
N SER A 75 11.72 15.15 -8.59
CA SER A 75 11.89 13.71 -8.40
C SER A 75 10.79 13.13 -7.53
N ILE A 76 10.41 11.90 -7.83
CA ILE A 76 9.48 11.08 -7.04
C ILE A 76 10.01 9.66 -7.03
N THR A 77 10.04 9.04 -5.86
CA THR A 77 10.48 7.67 -5.67
C THR A 77 9.34 6.87 -5.07
N VAL A 78 9.03 5.73 -5.68
CA VAL A 78 8.03 4.77 -5.18
C VAL A 78 8.77 3.49 -4.84
N VAL A 79 8.64 3.03 -3.60
CA VAL A 79 9.32 1.84 -3.09
C VAL A 79 8.31 0.88 -2.50
N ILE A 80 8.45 -0.41 -2.82
CA ILE A 80 7.77 -1.50 -2.14
C ILE A 80 8.85 -2.38 -1.51
N ALA A 81 8.87 -2.46 -0.18
CA ALA A 81 9.88 -3.21 0.55
C ALA A 81 9.23 -4.18 1.54
N PRO A 82 9.81 -5.37 1.78
CA PRO A 82 9.43 -6.20 2.91
C PRO A 82 9.55 -5.43 4.23
N ARG A 83 8.61 -5.62 5.15
CA ARG A 83 8.74 -5.09 6.51
C ARG A 83 9.86 -5.81 7.25
N HIS A 84 10.62 -5.07 8.04
CA HIS A 84 11.53 -5.69 9.00
C HIS A 84 10.71 -6.50 10.02
N PRO A 85 11.20 -7.68 10.48
CA PRO A 85 10.58 -8.37 11.61
C PRO A 85 10.41 -7.39 12.77
N THR A 86 9.18 -7.21 13.25
CA THR A 86 8.95 -6.42 14.45
C THR A 86 9.58 -7.18 15.61
N GLU A 87 10.44 -6.53 16.40
CA GLU A 87 10.97 -7.09 17.65
C GLU A 87 9.85 -7.20 18.69
N HIS A 88 8.85 -8.04 18.42
CA HIS A 88 7.87 -8.49 19.40
C HIS A 88 8.05 -10.00 19.56
N GLY A 89 9.10 -10.35 20.29
CA GLY A 89 9.46 -11.73 20.60
C GLY A 89 10.38 -11.78 21.82
N THR A 90 9.79 -11.55 23.00
CA THR A 90 10.35 -11.88 24.33
C THR A 90 11.55 -11.04 24.80
N THR A 91 11.27 -9.83 25.32
CA THR A 91 12.06 -9.33 26.45
C THR A 91 11.67 -10.16 27.67
N ALA A 92 12.37 -11.29 27.90
CA ALA A 92 12.29 -11.97 29.18
C ALA A 92 12.70 -10.96 30.27
N PRO A 93 11.99 -10.87 31.41
CA PRO A 93 12.44 -10.04 32.52
C PRO A 93 13.86 -10.50 32.93
N PRO A 94 14.75 -9.56 33.29
CA PRO A 94 16.09 -9.92 33.76
C PRO A 94 15.97 -10.86 34.98
N PRO A 95 16.86 -11.86 35.13
CA PRO A 95 16.82 -12.76 36.27
C PRO A 95 16.98 -11.96 37.58
N PRO A 96 16.30 -12.36 38.67
CA PRO A 96 16.50 -11.73 39.96
C PRO A 96 17.97 -11.85 40.37
N GLY A 97 18.60 -10.71 40.67
CA GLY A 97 19.98 -10.65 41.11
C GLY A 97 20.19 -11.37 42.45
N PRO A 98 21.43 -11.84 42.75
CA PRO A 98 21.72 -12.49 44.01
C PRO A 98 21.59 -11.48 45.16
N GLY A 99 20.79 -11.84 46.16
CA GLY A 99 20.71 -11.15 47.45
C GLY A 99 21.82 -11.54 48.40
#